data_AF-A0A437PFN8-F1
#
_entry.id   AF-A0A437PFN8-F1
#
_cell.length_a   1.000
_cell.length_b   1.000
_cell.length_c   1.000
_cell.angle_alpha   90.00
_cell.angle_beta   90.00
_cell.angle_gamma   90.00
#
_symmetry.space_group_name_H-M   'P 1'
#
loop_
_entity.id
_entity.type
_entity.pdbx_description
1 polymer ?
#
loop_
_entity_poly.entity_id
_entity_poly.type
_entity_poly.pdbx_seq_one_letter_code
_entity_poly.pdbx_strand_id
1 'polypeptide(L)' 'MLVKPDYMLEKPDVPSSPKLFLDQTVIPAAANAAGAVERGVERAVVAVRREPLLAVCLLAGAGLAVALWRQRR' A
#
# COMPACT_ATOMS: atom_id res chain seq x y z
N MET A 1 16.62 -6.41 38.35
CA MET A 1 17.60 -5.67 37.53
C MET A 1 16.86 -4.50 36.91
N LEU A 2 16.96 -3.33 37.55
CA LEU A 2 16.31 -2.11 37.07
C LEU A 2 17.21 -1.54 35.96
N VAL A 3 16.71 -1.55 34.73
CA VAL A 3 17.44 -0.98 33.59
C VAL A 3 17.49 0.54 33.80
N LYS A 4 18.68 1.09 34.06
CA LYS A 4 18.88 2.53 34.35
C LYS A 4 18.83 3.32 33.04
N PRO A 5 18.17 4.50 32.96
CA PRO A 5 17.95 5.23 31.69
C PRO A 5 19.19 5.47 30.82
N ASP A 6 20.37 5.34 31.39
CA ASP A 6 21.71 5.38 30.83
C ASP A 6 21.91 4.48 29.57
N TYR A 7 21.05 3.47 29.33
CA TYR A 7 21.07 2.68 28.08
C TYR A 7 20.27 3.29 26.92
N MET A 8 19.47 4.33 27.17
CA MET A 8 18.65 4.95 26.14
C MET A 8 19.48 5.92 25.31
N LEU A 9 19.46 5.73 24.00
CA LEU A 9 20.02 6.70 23.06
C LEU A 9 19.31 8.04 23.24
N GLU A 10 20.11 9.10 23.41
CA GLU A 10 19.60 10.47 23.49
C GLU A 10 18.88 10.82 22.19
N LYS A 11 17.60 11.15 22.31
CA LYS A 11 16.79 11.53 21.15
C LYS A 11 17.09 12.99 20.84
N PRO A 12 17.44 13.34 19.60
CA PRO A 12 17.62 14.74 19.23
C PRO A 12 16.30 15.50 19.39
N ASP A 13 16.41 16.76 19.84
CA ASP A 13 15.26 17.62 20.14
C ASP A 13 14.36 17.89 18.92
N VAL A 14 14.97 17.89 17.73
CA VAL A 14 14.27 18.20 16.46
C VAL A 14 14.48 17.06 15.46
N PRO A 15 13.42 16.57 14.80
CA PRO A 15 13.55 15.60 13.73
C PRO A 15 14.31 16.20 12.54
N SER A 16 15.20 15.41 11.94
CA SER A 16 15.90 15.81 10.73
C SER A 16 14.93 16.01 9.56
N SER A 17 15.27 16.91 8.63
CA SER A 17 14.43 17.20 7.46
C SER A 17 14.03 15.96 6.64
N PRO A 18 14.93 14.97 6.40
CA PRO A 18 14.54 13.75 5.70
C PRO A 18 13.50 12.92 6.46
N LYS A 19 13.60 12.87 7.80
CA LYS A 19 12.63 12.17 8.64
C LYS A 19 11.27 12.86 8.59
N LEU A 20 11.24 14.19 8.68
CA LEU A 20 10.01 14.96 8.54
C LEU A 20 9.34 14.71 7.19
N PHE A 21 10.10 14.71 6.10
CA PHE A 21 9.56 14.44 4.77
C PHE A 21 8.96 13.02 4.65
N LEU A 22 9.66 12.02 5.20
CA LEU A 22 9.16 10.64 5.22
C LEU A 22 7.85 10.53 6.01
N ASP A 23 7.84 11.08 7.22
CA ASP A 23 6.72 10.97 8.17
C ASP A 23 5.48 11.75 7.70
N GLN A 24 5.66 12.89 7.04
CA GLN A 24 4.55 13.78 6.65
C GLN A 24 4.05 13.57 5.23
N THR A 25 4.89 13.08 4.32
CA THR A 25 4.54 12.99 2.90
C THR A 25 4.50 11.55 2.43
N VAL A 26 5.61 10.83 2.58
CA VAL A 26 5.78 9.50 1.97
C VAL A 26 4.89 8.47 2.66
N ILE A 27 4.95 8.40 3.99
CA ILE A 27 4.18 7.43 4.77
C ILE A 27 2.67 7.64 4.58
N PRO A 28 2.13 8.87 4.72
CA PRO A 28 0.69 9.09 4.50
C PRO A 28 0.25 8.79 3.06
N ALA A 29 1.05 9.17 2.06
CA ALA A 29 0.74 8.86 0.66
C ALA A 29 0.67 7.34 0.42
N ALA A 30 1.66 6.59 0.93
CA ALA A 30 1.68 5.13 0.82
C ALA A 30 0.50 4.47 1.54
N ALA A 31 0.20 4.91 2.77
CA ALA A 31 -0.93 4.39 3.54
C ALA A 31 -2.28 4.66 2.85
N ASN A 32 -2.46 5.86 2.31
CA ASN A 32 -3.67 6.21 1.56
C ASN A 32 -3.81 5.39 0.27
N ALA A 33 -2.70 5.17 -0.44
CA ALA A 33 -2.70 4.32 -1.64
C ALA A 33 -3.08 2.88 -1.30
N ALA A 34 -2.48 2.29 -0.26
CA ALA A 34 -2.83 0.95 0.21
C ALA A 34 -4.31 0.84 0.59
N GLY A 35 -4.83 1.78 1.39
CA GLY A 35 -6.25 1.80 1.78
C GLY A 35 -7.22 2.07 0.62
N ALA A 36 -6.77 2.74 -0.45
CA ALA A 36 -7.57 2.87 -1.67
C ALA A 36 -7.64 1.55 -2.45
N VAL A 37 -6.53 0.82 -2.54
CA VAL A 37 -6.49 -0.51 -3.17
C VAL A 37 -7.40 -1.49 -2.43
N GLU A 38 -7.32 -1.55 -1.09
CA GLU A 38 -8.18 -2.42 -0.28
C GLU A 38 -9.67 -2.15 -0.53
N ARG A 39 -10.09 -0.89 -0.47
CA ARG A 39 -11.48 -0.50 -0.78
C ARG A 39 -11.89 -0.82 -2.21
N GLY A 40 -10.96 -0.69 -3.17
CA GLY A 40 -11.18 -1.06 -4.56
C GLY A 40 -11.44 -2.55 -4.71
N VAL A 41 -10.62 -3.39 -4.07
CA VAL A 41 -10.77 -4.84 -4.06
C VAL A 41 -12.08 -5.26 -3.40
N GLU A 42 -12.41 -4.69 -2.25
CA GLU A 42 -13.68 -5.00 -1.55
C GLU A 42 -14.90 -4.69 -2.43
N ARG A 43 -14.92 -3.51 -3.06
CA ARG A 43 -15.99 -3.13 -4.00
C ARG A 43 -16.04 -4.04 -5.21
N ALA A 44 -14.89 -4.41 -5.77
CA ALA A 44 -14.83 -5.33 -6.90
C ALA A 44 -15.40 -6.71 -6.53
N VAL A 45 -15.08 -7.24 -5.34
CA VAL A 45 -15.64 -8.50 -4.85
C VAL A 45 -17.15 -8.42 -4.68
N VAL A 46 -17.67 -7.33 -4.12
CA VAL A 46 -19.12 -7.12 -3.99
C VAL A 46 -19.80 -7.04 -5.36
N ALA A 47 -19.20 -6.31 -6.30
CA ALA A 47 -19.72 -6.19 -7.67
C ALA A 47 -19.71 -7.54 -8.41
N VAL A 48 -18.62 -8.29 -8.32
CA VAL A 48 -18.46 -9.64 -8.88
C VAL A 48 -19.48 -10.62 -8.31
N ARG A 49 -19.75 -10.56 -7.00
CA ARG A 49 -20.78 -11.42 -6.38
C ARG A 49 -22.19 -11.14 -6.92
N ARG A 50 -22.48 -9.90 -7.29
CA ARG A 50 -23.77 -9.53 -7.89
C ARG A 50 -23.84 -9.89 -9.37
N GLU A 51 -22.73 -9.72 -10.09
CA GLU A 51 -22.64 -9.98 -11.52
C GLU A 51 -21.39 -10.81 -11.87
N PRO A 52 -21.50 -12.15 -11.91
CA PRO A 52 -20.36 -13.04 -12.08
C PRO A 52 -19.66 -12.90 -13.44
N LEU A 53 -20.36 -12.38 -14.45
CA LEU A 53 -19.77 -12.05 -15.76
C LEU A 53 -18.67 -10.98 -15.65
N LEU A 54 -18.80 -10.02 -14.74
CA LEU A 54 -17.76 -9.02 -14.48
C LEU A 54 -16.47 -9.68 -13.97
N ALA A 55 -16.58 -10.77 -13.21
CA ALA A 55 -15.42 -11.52 -12.72
C ALA A 55 -14.63 -12.12 -13.88
N VAL A 56 -15.34 -12.73 -14.84
CA VAL A 56 -14.74 -13.33 -16.04
C VAL A 56 -14.06 -12.27 -16.88
N CYS A 57 -14.71 -11.13 -17.10
CA CYS A 57 -14.12 -10.01 -17.84
C CYS A 57 -12.88 -9.42 -17.14
N LEU A 58 -12.91 -9.24 -15.82
CA LEU A 58 -11.77 -8.74 -15.04
C LEU A 58 -10.59 -9.72 -15.08
N LEU A 59 -10.83 -11.01 -14.91
CA LEU A 59 -9.78 -12.04 -14.97
C LEU A 59 -9.18 -12.16 -16.37
N ALA A 60 -10.03 -12.17 -17.40
CA ALA A 60 -9.57 -12.21 -18.79
C ALA A 60 -8.76 -10.95 -19.15
N GLY A 61 -9.23 -9.77 -18.76
CA GLY A 61 -8.52 -8.51 -18.97
C GLY A 61 -7.18 -8.45 -18.24
N ALA A 62 -7.13 -8.85 -16.97
CA ALA A 62 -5.89 -8.91 -16.20
C ALA A 62 -4.89 -9.92 -16.79
N GLY A 63 -5.35 -11.11 -17.17
CA GLY A 63 -4.51 -12.11 -17.83
C GLY A 63 -3.92 -11.62 -19.15
N LEU A 64 -4.74 -10.94 -19.95
CA LEU A 64 -4.31 -10.38 -21.24
C LEU A 64 -3.31 -9.23 -21.06
N ALA A 65 -3.54 -8.35 -20.08
CA ALA A 65 -2.60 -7.28 -19.75
C ALA A 65 -1.23 -7.82 -19.29
N VAL A 66 -1.22 -8.85 -18.43
CA VAL A 66 0.01 -9.51 -17.98
C VAL A 66 0.74 -10.20 -19.14
N ALA A 67 0.01 -10.88 -20.01
CA ALA A 67 0.57 -11.53 -21.20
C ALA A 67 1.25 -10.49 -22.13
N LEU A 68 0.57 -9.38 -22.40
CA LEU A 68 1.11 -8.29 -23.22
C LEU A 68 2.32 -7.61 -22.58
N TRP A 69 2.31 -7.40 -21.26
CA TRP A 69 3.44 -6.82 -20.53
C TRP A 69 4.68 -7.74 -20.59
N ARG A 70 4.47 -9.05 -20.41
CA ARG A 70 5.54 -10.05 -20.49
C ARG A 70 6.14 -10.17 -21.88
N GLN A 71 5.35 -9.91 -22.94
CA GLN A 71 5.83 -9.93 -24.32
C GLN A 71 6.64 -8.68 -24.71
N ARG A 72 6.52 -7.59 -23.95
CA ARG A 72 7.27 -6.33 -24.15
C ARG A 72 8.61 -6.26 -23.39
N ARG A 73 8.86 -7.18 -22.46
CA ARG A 73 10.15 -7.33 -21.77
C ARG A 73 11.01 -8.37 -22.47
#